data_AF-A0AAD1AND5-F1
#
_entry.id   AF-A0AAD1AND5-F1
#
_cell.length_a   1.000
_cell.length_b   1.000
_cell.length_c   1.000
_cell.angle_alpha   90.00
_cell.angle_beta   90.00
_cell.angle_gamma   90.00
#
_symmetry.space_group_name_H-M   'P 1'
#
loop_
_entity.id
_entity.type
_entity.pdbx_description
1 polymer ?
#
loop_
_entity_poly.entity_id
_entity_poly.type
_entity_poly.pdbx_seq_one_letter_code
_entity_poly.pdbx_strand_id
1 'polypeptide(L)'
;MKRLISIAVAILAVCLGLAVWSQDLQKSQGNTGDNTLNLFNWGDYIDPALISKFEKQTGYHVNQETFDSNEAMFTKIQQGGTSYDLTVPSDYMIEKMKRAHLLAVGPVKLTDEII
;
A
#
# COMPACT_ATOMS: atom_id res chain seq x y z
N MET A 1 -1.95 45.76 11.98
CA MET A 1 -1.77 45.31 10.58
C MET A 1 -0.43 44.60 10.35
N LYS A 2 0.73 45.22 10.64
CA LYS A 2 2.06 44.59 10.41
C LYS A 2 2.26 43.24 11.14
N ARG A 3 1.81 43.12 12.40
CA ARG A 3 1.92 41.88 13.19
C ARG A 3 1.08 40.72 12.63
N LEU A 4 -0.07 41.02 12.01
CA LEU A 4 -0.92 40.01 11.36
C LEU A 4 -0.27 39.48 10.08
N ILE A 5 0.34 40.38 9.30
CA ILE A 5 1.10 40.02 8.09
C ILE A 5 2.31 39.16 8.46
N SER A 6 3.03 39.49 9.54
CA SER A 6 4.16 38.68 10.02
C SER A 6 3.76 37.26 10.42
N ILE A 7 2.62 37.09 11.10
CA ILE A 7 2.12 35.76 11.48
C ILE A 7 1.68 34.97 10.25
N ALA A 8 0.97 35.62 9.30
CA ALA A 8 0.57 34.96 8.05
C ALA A 8 1.77 34.47 7.24
N VAL A 9 2.83 35.28 7.12
CA VAL A 9 4.07 34.90 6.43
C VAL A 9 4.79 33.77 7.15
N ALA A 10 4.82 33.77 8.49
CA ALA A 10 5.42 32.69 9.27
C ALA A 10 4.68 31.36 9.09
N ILE A 11 3.34 31.38 9.10
CA ILE A 11 2.53 30.18 8.85
C ILE A 11 2.80 29.66 7.43
N LEU A 12 2.84 30.56 6.43
CA LEU A 12 3.10 30.19 5.04
C LEU A 12 4.50 29.56 4.87
N ALA A 13 5.51 30.10 5.55
CA ALA A 13 6.86 29.52 5.56
C ALA A 13 6.91 28.14 6.22
N VAL A 14 6.17 27.94 7.32
CA VAL A 14 6.05 26.63 7.98
C VAL A 14 5.32 25.63 7.08
N CYS A 15 4.22 26.03 6.44
CA CYS A 15 3.50 25.16 5.50
C CYS A 15 4.38 24.76 4.32
N LEU A 16 5.17 25.68 3.76
CA LEU A 16 6.12 25.37 2.68
C LEU A 16 7.23 24.42 3.16
N GLY A 17 7.75 24.62 4.38
CA GLY A 17 8.74 23.71 4.97
C GLY A 17 8.17 22.29 5.18
N LEU A 18 6.96 22.19 5.71
CA LEU A 18 6.26 20.91 5.89
C LEU A 18 5.95 20.22 4.55
N ALA A 19 5.59 20.98 3.51
CA ALA A 19 5.35 20.43 2.18
C ALA A 19 6.62 19.83 1.56
N VAL A 20 7.77 20.49 1.71
CA VAL A 20 9.06 19.97 1.24
C VAL A 20 9.46 18.71 2.02
N TRP A 21 9.29 18.69 3.34
CA TRP A 21 9.57 17.50 4.16
C TRP A 21 8.61 16.34 3.89
N SER A 22 7.35 16.62 3.53
CA SER A 22 6.38 15.60 3.15
C SER A 22 6.79 14.85 1.88
N GLN A 23 7.43 15.51 0.92
CA GLN A 23 7.89 14.88 -0.32
C GLN A 23 8.97 13.83 -0.08
N ASP A 24 9.88 14.05 0.88
CA ASP A 24 10.91 13.05 1.23
C ASP A 24 10.32 11.86 1.98
N LEU A 25 9.27 12.07 2.79
CA LEU A 25 8.54 10.98 3.44
C LEU A 25 7.75 10.14 2.42
N GLN A 26 7.20 10.75 1.36
CA GLN A 26 6.47 10.04 0.32
C GLN A 26 7.36 9.09 -0.51
N LYS A 27 8.67 9.35 -0.61
CA LYS A 27 9.60 8.38 -1.22
C LYS A 27 9.69 7.05 -0.46
N SER A 28 9.32 7.04 0.83
CA SER A 28 9.28 5.84 1.67
C SER A 28 7.92 5.15 1.74
N GLN A 29 6.84 5.83 1.35
CA GLN A 29 5.52 5.22 1.19
C GLN A 29 5.38 4.74 -0.25
N GLY A 30 5.52 3.42 -0.43
CA GLY A 30 5.24 2.66 -1.65
C GLY A 30 4.77 3.49 -2.83
N ASN A 31 5.73 4.05 -3.57
CA ASN A 31 5.45 4.60 -4.87
C ASN A 31 4.94 3.43 -5.71
N THR A 32 3.69 3.48 -6.19
CA THR A 32 3.22 2.70 -7.34
C THR A 32 3.96 3.20 -8.59
N GLY A 33 5.29 3.09 -8.57
CA GLY A 33 6.09 3.16 -9.78
C GLY A 33 5.79 1.91 -10.61
N ASP A 34 6.04 1.99 -11.92
CA ASP A 34 5.67 0.96 -12.90
C ASP A 34 6.17 -0.47 -12.56
N ASN A 35 7.11 -0.61 -11.63
CA ASN A 35 7.76 -1.85 -11.24
C ASN A 35 7.71 -2.17 -9.72
N THR A 36 6.74 -1.66 -8.96
CA THR A 36 6.56 -2.08 -7.54
C THR A 36 5.24 -2.82 -7.35
N LEU A 37 5.27 -3.97 -6.69
CA LEU A 37 4.09 -4.71 -6.21
C LEU A 37 3.91 -4.48 -4.72
N ASN A 38 2.83 -3.80 -4.32
CA ASN A 38 2.47 -3.62 -2.91
C ASN A 38 1.62 -4.81 -2.44
N LEU A 39 2.23 -5.70 -1.67
CA LEU A 39 1.62 -6.93 -1.17
C LEU A 39 1.28 -6.81 0.31
N PHE A 40 0.02 -7.04 0.68
CA PHE A 40 -0.40 -7.12 2.08
C PHE A 40 -0.83 -8.54 2.42
N ASN A 41 -0.04 -9.26 3.20
CA ASN A 41 -0.22 -10.70 3.42
C ASN A 41 -0.11 -11.09 4.90
N TRP A 42 -0.38 -12.35 5.24
CA TRP A 42 -0.09 -12.88 6.56
C TRP A 42 1.42 -12.93 6.84
N GLY A 43 1.80 -12.75 8.10
CA GLY A 43 3.17 -13.00 8.56
C GLY A 43 3.58 -14.45 8.31
N ASP A 44 4.85 -14.66 7.94
CA ASP A 44 5.47 -15.97 7.72
C ASP A 44 4.76 -16.90 6.71
N TYR A 45 3.93 -16.33 5.82
CA TYR A 45 3.10 -17.12 4.89
C TYR A 45 3.73 -17.35 3.51
N ILE A 46 4.78 -16.59 3.16
CA ILE A 46 5.52 -16.72 1.90
C ILE A 46 7.01 -16.89 2.23
N ASP A 47 7.65 -17.86 1.59
CA ASP A 47 9.10 -18.02 1.64
C ASP A 47 9.80 -16.80 0.99
N PRO A 48 10.66 -16.06 1.72
CA PRO A 48 11.41 -14.92 1.16
C PRO A 48 12.24 -15.27 -0.09
N ALA A 49 12.63 -16.53 -0.27
CA ALA A 49 13.33 -16.98 -1.48
C ALA A 49 12.43 -16.91 -2.73
N LEU A 50 11.12 -17.12 -2.59
CA LEU A 50 10.15 -16.98 -3.68
C LEU A 50 9.96 -15.52 -4.08
N ILE A 51 9.93 -14.61 -3.10
CA ILE A 51 9.90 -13.16 -3.37
C ILE A 51 11.16 -12.77 -4.15
N SER A 52 12.34 -13.16 -3.65
CA SER A 52 13.61 -12.87 -4.31
C SER A 52 13.69 -13.44 -5.73
N LYS A 53 13.11 -14.62 -5.96
CA LYS A 53 13.03 -15.25 -7.30
C LYS A 53 12.09 -14.46 -8.21
N PHE A 54 10.91 -14.10 -7.74
CA PHE A 54 9.94 -13.29 -8.48
C PHE A 54 10.53 -11.94 -8.90
N GLU A 55 11.17 -11.22 -7.97
CA GLU A 55 11.81 -9.93 -8.27
C GLU A 55 12.89 -10.06 -9.35
N LYS A 56 13.74 -11.10 -9.27
CA LYS A 56 14.78 -11.37 -10.28
C LYS A 56 14.21 -11.72 -11.66
N GLN A 57 13.12 -12.48 -11.70
CA GLN A 57 12.52 -12.94 -12.95
C GLN A 57 11.73 -11.84 -13.67
N THR A 58 11.07 -10.98 -12.90
CA THR A 58 10.11 -10.01 -13.44
C THR A 58 10.66 -8.58 -13.48
N GLY A 59 11.70 -8.28 -12.69
CA GLY A 59 12.18 -6.92 -12.49
C GLY A 59 11.24 -6.06 -11.63
N TYR A 60 10.22 -6.64 -11.00
CA TYR A 60 9.42 -5.96 -9.99
C TYR A 60 10.13 -5.96 -8.65
N HIS A 61 9.87 -4.94 -7.83
CA HIS A 61 10.17 -4.94 -6.41
C HIS A 61 8.90 -5.26 -5.61
N VAL A 62 8.99 -6.15 -4.63
CA VAL A 62 7.87 -6.49 -3.77
C VAL A 62 7.98 -5.70 -2.47
N ASN A 63 7.09 -4.73 -2.30
CA ASN A 63 6.90 -4.03 -1.03
C ASN A 63 5.86 -4.81 -0.21
N GLN A 64 6.34 -5.70 0.67
CA GLN A 64 5.48 -6.52 1.50
C GLN A 64 5.20 -5.87 2.86
N GLU A 65 3.92 -5.79 3.20
CA GLU A 65 3.46 -5.57 4.57
C GLU A 65 2.74 -6.82 5.09
N THR A 66 2.80 -7.06 6.40
CA THR A 66 2.16 -8.19 7.04
C THR A 66 1.02 -7.80 7.97
N PHE A 67 -0.02 -8.64 8.07
CA PHE A 67 -1.07 -8.55 9.08
C PHE A 67 -1.23 -9.86 9.87
N ASP A 68 -1.85 -9.76 11.05
CA ASP A 68 -2.06 -10.84 12.01
C ASP A 68 -3.54 -11.27 12.14
N SER A 69 -4.46 -10.52 11.53
CA SER A 69 -5.89 -10.80 11.54
C SER A 69 -6.58 -10.20 10.31
N ASN A 70 -7.67 -10.85 9.88
CA ASN A 70 -8.50 -10.33 8.80
C ASN A 70 -9.11 -8.97 9.16
N GLU A 71 -9.46 -8.75 10.43
CA GLU A 71 -10.07 -7.49 10.90
C GLU A 71 -9.10 -6.32 10.82
N ALA A 72 -7.82 -6.53 11.19
CA ALA A 72 -6.78 -5.52 11.03
C ALA A 72 -6.56 -5.19 9.56
N MET A 73 -6.45 -6.22 8.70
CA MET A 73 -6.32 -6.05 7.26
C MET A 73 -7.49 -5.26 6.66
N PHE A 74 -8.72 -5.66 6.99
CA PHE A 74 -9.94 -5.02 6.48
C PHE A 74 -10.00 -3.55 6.86
N THR A 75 -9.72 -3.24 8.13
CA THR A 75 -9.74 -1.86 8.65
C THR A 75 -8.72 -1.00 7.91
N LYS A 76 -7.50 -1.51 7.69
CA LYS A 76 -6.45 -0.75 7.02
C LYS A 76 -6.77 -0.49 5.55
N ILE A 77 -7.24 -1.50 4.82
CA ILE A 77 -7.66 -1.34 3.42
C ILE A 77 -8.84 -0.36 3.32
N GLN A 78 -9.82 -0.46 4.20
CA GLN A 78 -10.99 0.41 4.20
C GLN A 78 -10.65 1.88 4.48
N GLN A 79 -9.62 2.15 5.29
CA GLN A 79 -9.15 3.52 5.54
C GLN A 79 -8.57 4.20 4.28
N GLY A 80 -8.10 3.42 3.31
CA GLY A 80 -7.64 3.93 2.00
C GLY A 80 -6.36 4.78 2.03
N GLY A 81 -5.67 4.86 3.16
CA GLY A 81 -4.42 5.62 3.29
C GLY A 81 -3.20 4.94 2.65
N THR A 82 -3.31 3.65 2.31
CA THR A 82 -2.29 2.87 1.60
C THR A 82 -2.99 2.07 0.51
N SER A 83 -2.42 2.09 -0.70
CA SER A 83 -2.91 1.29 -1.82
C SER A 83 -2.16 -0.04 -1.84
N TYR A 84 -2.89 -1.15 -1.96
CA TYR A 84 -2.34 -2.49 -2.08
C TYR A 84 -2.82 -3.12 -3.39
N ASP A 85 -1.90 -3.76 -4.10
CA ASP A 85 -2.17 -4.41 -5.38
C ASP A 85 -2.71 -5.83 -5.18
N LEU A 86 -2.21 -6.52 -4.13
CA LEU A 86 -2.61 -7.88 -3.78
C LEU A 86 -2.72 -8.04 -2.26
N THR A 87 -3.76 -8.77 -1.85
CA THR A 87 -3.91 -9.24 -0.47
C THR A 87 -4.51 -10.65 -0.42
N VAL A 88 -4.34 -11.35 0.71
CA VAL A 88 -4.74 -12.75 0.90
C VAL A 88 -5.72 -12.90 2.09
N PRO A 89 -6.96 -12.39 1.97
CA PRO A 89 -7.99 -12.52 2.99
C PRO A 89 -8.51 -13.96 3.13
N SER A 90 -9.05 -14.31 4.29
CA SER A 90 -9.83 -15.54 4.47
C SER A 90 -11.18 -15.48 3.73
N ASP A 91 -11.78 -16.64 3.47
CA ASP A 91 -13.03 -16.78 2.69
C ASP A 91 -14.17 -15.84 3.14
N TYR A 92 -14.50 -15.82 4.43
CA TYR A 92 -15.55 -14.92 4.93
C TYR A 92 -15.21 -13.44 4.74
N MET A 93 -13.92 -13.11 4.76
CA MET A 93 -13.44 -11.74 4.60
C MET A 93 -13.48 -11.30 3.15
N ILE A 94 -13.24 -12.20 2.19
CA ILE A 94 -13.48 -11.95 0.76
C ILE A 94 -14.92 -11.48 0.55
N GLU A 95 -15.90 -12.21 1.09
CA GLU A 95 -17.30 -11.86 0.94
C GLU A 95 -17.66 -10.51 1.61
N LYS A 96 -17.05 -10.22 2.76
CA LYS A 96 -17.22 -8.92 3.42
C LYS A 96 -16.60 -7.77 2.60
N MET A 97 -15.41 -7.96 2.04
CA MET A 97 -14.73 -6.97 1.21
C MET A 97 -15.44 -6.72 -0.12
N LYS A 98 -16.00 -7.77 -0.75
CA LYS A 98 -16.87 -7.62 -1.93
C LYS A 98 -18.07 -6.73 -1.64
N ARG A 99 -18.79 -6.99 -0.54
CA ARG A 99 -19.94 -6.17 -0.12
C ARG A 99 -19.55 -4.73 0.21
N ALA A 100 -18.32 -4.51 0.67
CA ALA A 100 -17.77 -3.19 0.94
C ALA A 100 -17.17 -2.51 -0.30
N HIS A 101 -17.25 -3.13 -1.48
CA HIS A 101 -16.65 -2.64 -2.74
C HIS A 101 -15.14 -2.37 -2.65
N LEU A 102 -14.42 -3.18 -1.85
CA LEU A 102 -12.98 -3.05 -1.62
C LEU A 102 -12.13 -3.96 -2.53
N LEU A 103 -12.75 -4.72 -3.43
CA LEU A 103 -12.06 -5.65 -4.33
C LEU A 103 -12.36 -5.31 -5.78
N ALA A 104 -11.33 -5.29 -6.61
CA ALA A 104 -11.49 -5.30 -8.06
C ALA A 104 -11.86 -6.72 -8.51
N VAL A 105 -13.00 -6.88 -9.19
CA VAL A 105 -13.42 -8.17 -9.75
C VAL A 105 -13.00 -8.19 -11.22
N GLY A 106 -11.93 -8.91 -11.52
CA GLY A 106 -11.44 -9.14 -12.88
C GLY A 106 -11.57 -10.61 -13.31
N PRO A 107 -11.52 -10.92 -14.62
CA PRO A 107 -11.44 -12.30 -15.08
C PRO A 107 -10.14 -12.93 -14.57
N VAL A 108 -10.26 -13.98 -13.76
CA VAL A 108 -9.10 -14.75 -13.29
C VAL A 108 -8.55 -15.53 -14.48
N LYS A 109 -7.32 -15.20 -14.92
CA LYS A 109 -6.54 -16.05 -15.83
C LYS A 109 -5.63 -16.92 -14.98
N LEU A 110 -6.08 -18.13 -14.65
CA LEU A 110 -5.18 -19.13 -14.10
C LEU A 110 -4.27 -19.58 -15.24
N THR A 111 -2.96 -19.37 -15.09
CA THR A 111 -1.98 -19.94 -16.01
C THR A 111 -1.59 -21.32 -15.48
N ASP A 112 -1.61 -22.33 -16.35
CA ASP A 112 -1.37 -23.74 -16.02
C ASP A 112 0.07 -24.06 -15.51
N GLU A 113 0.89 -23.06 -15.22
CA GLU A 113 2.31 -23.21 -14.85
C GLU A 113 2.59 -23.22 -13.34
N ILE A 114 1.55 -23.32 -12.49
CA ILE A 114 1.74 -23.38 -11.03
C ILE A 114 1.19 -24.70 -10.46
N ILE A 115 1.76 -25.82 -10.90
CA ILE A 115 1.90 -27.07 -10.10
C ILE A 115 3.21 -27.75 -10.50
#